data_AF-A0A382U4E7-F1
#
_entry.id   AF-A0A382U4E7-F1
#
_cell.length_a   1.000
_cell.length_b   1.000
_cell.length_c   1.000
_cell.angle_alpha   90.00
_cell.angle_beta   90.00
_cell.angle_gamma   90.00
#
_symmetry.space_group_name_H-M   'P 1'
#
loop_
_entity.id
_entity.type
_entity.pdbx_description
1 polymer ?
#
loop_
_entity_poly.entity_id
_entity_poly.type
_entity_poly.pdbx_seq_one_letter_code
_entity_poly.pdbx_strand_id
1 'polypeptide(L)'
;DFLNPLGLDGVTLSSAFRYPDAPDQGHFFGRKRTQEFFKELLEKNRKGRWDISHSPFYLEFLQGRRDYECTPWGNPNYSVLGWQKPCYLLDDGYAESFKELMDTTNWGSYGHKNNQKCADCTAHCGYEATAIKDATANLKNMLISARVAMQ
;
A
#
# COMPACT_ATOMS: atom_id res chain seq x y z
N ASP A 1 16.26 14.27 0.51
CA ASP A 1 17.31 15.18 1.02
C ASP A 1 18.47 14.42 1.63
N PHE A 2 18.31 13.84 2.82
CA PHE A 2 19.39 13.09 3.48
C PHE A 2 19.90 11.90 2.65
N LEU A 3 19.00 11.24 1.93
CA LEU A 3 19.32 10.08 1.09
C LEU A 3 19.81 10.45 -0.32
N ASN A 4 19.67 11.71 -0.75
CA ASN A 4 20.03 12.12 -2.12
C ASN A 4 21.53 11.92 -2.42
N PRO A 5 22.48 12.20 -1.50
CA PRO A 5 23.90 11.96 -1.74
C PRO A 5 24.26 10.48 -1.97
N LEU A 6 23.38 9.53 -1.62
CA LEU A 6 23.60 8.11 -1.86
C LEU A 6 23.36 7.69 -3.31
N GLY A 7 22.81 8.58 -4.15
CA GLY A 7 22.57 8.30 -5.57
C GLY A 7 21.50 7.22 -5.81
N LEU A 8 20.44 7.21 -5.01
CA LEU A 8 19.34 6.25 -5.14
C LEU A 8 18.43 6.60 -6.34
N ASP A 9 17.92 5.59 -7.03
CA ASP A 9 16.93 5.75 -8.12
C ASP A 9 15.54 6.17 -7.62
N GLY A 10 15.27 6.01 -6.33
CA GLY A 10 14.03 6.44 -5.71
C GLY A 10 13.79 5.86 -4.33
N VAL A 11 12.69 6.30 -3.70
CA VAL A 11 12.25 5.84 -2.39
C VAL A 11 10.81 5.34 -2.44
N THR A 12 10.58 4.20 -1.81
CA THR A 12 9.24 3.65 -1.62
C THR A 12 8.74 4.04 -0.23
N LEU A 13 7.57 4.65 -0.16
CA LEU A 13 6.95 5.14 1.09
C LEU A 13 5.63 4.42 1.37
N SER A 14 5.40 3.97 2.58
CA SER A 14 4.11 3.37 2.97
C SER A 14 3.61 4.03 4.24
N SER A 15 2.29 4.14 4.38
CA SER A 15 1.70 4.45 5.66
C SER A 15 2.07 3.39 6.70
N ALA A 16 2.21 3.82 7.94
CA ALA A 16 2.29 2.90 9.06
C ALA A 16 0.97 2.12 9.20
N PHE A 17 1.07 0.84 9.54
CA PHE A 17 -0.09 0.01 9.85
C PHE A 17 -0.42 0.13 11.34
N ARG A 18 -1.69 0.36 11.66
CA ARG A 18 -2.14 0.46 13.04
C ARG A 18 -2.37 -0.93 13.62
N TYR A 19 -1.36 -1.45 14.31
CA TYR A 19 -1.49 -2.71 15.03
C TYR A 19 -2.34 -2.50 16.29
N PRO A 20 -3.43 -3.29 16.49
CA PRO A 20 -4.25 -3.21 17.70
C PRO A 20 -3.44 -3.49 18.97
N ASP A 21 -2.45 -4.38 18.87
CA ASP A 21 -1.65 -4.86 20.01
C ASP A 21 -0.40 -4.00 20.26
N ALA A 22 -0.16 -2.95 19.46
CA ALA A 22 0.99 -2.07 19.68
C ALA A 22 0.80 -1.23 20.96
N PRO A 23 1.82 -1.14 21.83
CA PRO A 23 1.74 -0.37 23.07
C PRO A 23 1.59 1.14 22.82
N ASP A 24 2.16 1.62 21.72
CA ASP A 24 2.02 2.99 21.25
C ASP A 24 0.93 3.05 20.19
N GLN A 25 -0.19 3.69 20.52
CA GLN A 25 -1.30 3.94 19.60
C GLN A 25 -1.29 5.38 19.06
N GLY A 26 -0.39 6.24 19.54
CA GLY A 26 -0.39 7.68 19.24
C GLY A 26 0.26 8.03 17.90
N HIS A 27 1.26 7.25 17.48
CA HIS A 27 1.97 7.46 16.21
C HIS A 27 1.36 6.71 15.02
N PHE A 28 0.45 5.77 15.26
CA PHE A 28 -0.25 5.02 14.22
C PHE A 28 -1.63 5.65 13.97
N PHE A 29 -1.64 6.67 13.12
CA PHE A 29 -2.85 7.40 12.78
C PHE A 29 -3.87 6.51 12.06
N GLY A 30 -5.15 6.82 12.24
CA GLY A 30 -6.22 6.20 11.46
C GLY A 30 -6.22 6.67 9.99
N ARG A 31 -6.95 5.96 9.12
CA ARG A 31 -6.92 6.13 7.66
C ARG A 31 -7.05 7.59 7.21
N LYS A 32 -8.01 8.32 7.78
CA LYS A 32 -8.28 9.73 7.42
C LYS A 32 -7.08 10.63 7.73
N ARG A 33 -6.52 10.54 8.93
CA ARG A 33 -5.38 11.37 9.35
C ARG A 33 -4.10 10.98 8.60
N THR A 34 -3.94 9.70 8.27
CA THR A 34 -2.89 9.24 7.35
C THR A 34 -3.02 9.91 5.98
N GLN A 35 -4.23 9.98 5.42
CA GLN A 35 -4.44 10.64 4.13
C GLN A 35 -4.19 12.15 4.17
N GLU A 36 -4.60 12.82 5.25
CA GLU A 36 -4.28 14.24 5.49
C GLU A 36 -2.77 14.48 5.57
N PHE A 37 -2.04 13.63 6.30
CA PHE A 37 -0.59 13.69 6.39
C PHE A 37 0.09 13.51 5.03
N PHE A 38 -0.28 12.49 4.26
CA PHE A 38 0.31 12.25 2.95
C PHE A 38 -0.04 13.34 1.94
N LYS A 39 -1.23 13.94 2.03
CA LYS A 39 -1.57 15.13 1.26
C LYS A 39 -0.60 16.28 1.54
N GLU A 40 -0.40 16.64 2.80
CA GLU A 40 0.55 17.71 3.18
C GLU A 40 2.00 17.37 2.82
N LEU A 41 2.40 16.10 2.97
CA LEU A 41 3.74 15.63 2.64
C LEU A 41 4.01 15.74 1.14
N LEU A 42 3.10 15.24 0.30
CA LEU A 42 3.26 15.22 -1.15
C LEU A 42 3.12 16.63 -1.76
N GLU A 43 2.34 17.52 -1.14
CA GLU A 43 2.31 18.95 -1.51
C GLU A 43 3.66 19.65 -1.32
N LYS A 44 4.53 19.12 -0.45
CA LYS A 44 5.92 19.59 -0.25
C LYS A 44 6.90 18.98 -1.25
N ASN A 45 6.54 17.90 -1.96
CA ASN A 45 7.36 17.30 -3.02
C ASN A 45 7.28 18.10 -4.34
N ARG A 46 7.46 19.41 -4.27
CA ARG A 46 7.39 20.29 -5.45
C ARG A 46 8.69 20.17 -6.24
N LYS A 47 8.58 20.20 -7.57
CA LYS A 47 9.71 20.15 -8.52
C LYS A 47 10.57 18.88 -8.42
N GLY A 48 9.98 17.74 -8.02
CA GLY A 48 10.72 16.48 -7.93
C GLY A 48 11.80 16.49 -6.85
N ARG A 49 11.53 17.08 -5.68
CA ARG A 49 12.49 17.11 -4.55
C ARG A 49 12.88 15.69 -4.09
N TRP A 50 11.92 14.77 -4.17
CA TRP A 50 12.07 13.36 -3.83
C TRP A 50 11.56 12.50 -4.98
N ASP A 51 12.43 11.60 -5.43
CA ASP A 51 12.09 10.55 -6.40
C ASP A 51 11.31 9.44 -5.69
N ILE A 52 9.98 9.49 -5.78
CA ILE A 52 9.11 8.52 -5.12
C ILE A 52 8.77 7.40 -6.09
N SER A 53 9.17 6.18 -5.75
CA SER A 53 8.94 4.97 -6.55
C SER A 53 7.60 4.33 -6.18
N HIS A 54 6.52 4.88 -6.75
CA HIS A 54 5.13 4.43 -6.61
C HIS A 54 4.30 4.77 -7.83
N SER A 55 3.21 4.03 -8.07
CA SER A 55 2.25 4.43 -9.10
C SER A 55 1.57 5.76 -8.74
N PRO A 56 1.29 6.61 -9.75
CA PRO A 56 0.57 7.87 -9.53
C PRO A 56 -0.78 7.66 -8.81
N PHE A 57 -1.47 6.55 -9.13
CA PHE A 57 -2.79 6.24 -8.58
C PHE A 57 -2.72 5.84 -7.10
N TYR A 58 -1.66 5.16 -6.66
CA TYR A 58 -1.45 4.88 -5.25
C TYR A 58 -1.12 6.16 -4.47
N LEU A 59 -0.32 7.05 -5.05
CA LEU A 59 -0.06 8.36 -4.42
C LEU A 59 -1.35 9.20 -4.32
N GLU A 60 -2.24 9.15 -5.31
CA GLU A 60 -3.56 9.79 -5.23
C GLU A 60 -4.45 9.16 -4.14
N PHE A 61 -4.42 7.83 -3.98
CA PHE A 61 -5.09 7.12 -2.90
C PHE A 61 -4.56 7.52 -1.51
N LEU A 62 -3.24 7.60 -1.35
CA LEU A 62 -2.61 8.08 -0.12
C LEU A 62 -2.98 9.53 0.21
N GLN A 63 -3.35 10.35 -0.77
CA GLN A 63 -3.83 11.72 -0.56
C GLN A 63 -5.35 11.79 -0.33
N GLY A 64 -6.04 10.66 -0.29
CA GLY A 64 -7.51 10.60 -0.16
C GLY A 64 -8.27 11.07 -1.40
N ARG A 65 -7.61 11.16 -2.56
CA ARG A 65 -8.26 11.52 -3.84
C ARG A 65 -8.95 10.33 -4.50
N ARG A 66 -8.63 9.12 -4.04
CA ARG A 66 -9.23 7.86 -4.47
C ARG A 66 -9.58 7.02 -3.26
N ASP A 67 -10.66 6.25 -3.38
CA ASP A 67 -10.98 5.19 -2.43
C ASP A 67 -10.80 3.84 -3.12
N TYR A 68 -10.09 2.94 -2.45
CA TYR A 68 -9.77 1.61 -2.96
C TYR A 68 -10.04 0.56 -1.90
N GLU A 69 -10.27 -0.66 -2.39
CA GLU A 69 -10.17 -1.87 -1.59
C GLU A 69 -8.78 -2.46 -1.66
N CYS A 70 -8.39 -3.15 -0.59
CA CYS A 70 -7.15 -3.90 -0.55
C CYS A 70 -7.22 -5.07 -1.53
N THR A 71 -6.13 -5.32 -2.26
CA THR A 71 -5.91 -6.56 -2.99
C THR A 71 -4.97 -7.45 -2.16
N PRO A 72 -5.49 -8.27 -1.22
CA PRO A 72 -4.68 -9.02 -0.26
C PRO A 72 -3.74 -10.05 -0.91
N TRP A 73 -4.04 -10.54 -2.10
CA TRP A 73 -3.18 -11.45 -2.86
C TRP A 73 -2.12 -10.72 -3.71
N GLY A 74 -2.09 -9.38 -3.69
CA GLY A 74 -1.26 -8.58 -4.58
C GLY A 74 0.25 -8.67 -4.30
N ASN A 75 0.63 -9.01 -3.07
CA ASN A 75 2.03 -9.18 -2.66
C ASN A 75 2.16 -10.39 -1.71
N PRO A 76 2.18 -11.63 -2.23
CA PRO A 76 2.33 -12.82 -1.42
C PRO A 76 3.75 -12.90 -0.84
N ASN A 77 3.86 -13.32 0.42
CA ASN A 77 5.13 -13.46 1.12
C ASN A 77 5.47 -14.94 1.35
N TYR A 78 6.70 -15.34 1.04
CA TYR A 78 7.26 -16.63 1.40
C TYR A 78 8.44 -16.43 2.33
N SER A 79 8.46 -17.19 3.43
CA SER A 79 9.52 -17.15 4.44
C SER A 79 9.96 -18.57 4.82
N VAL A 80 10.88 -18.68 5.79
CA VAL A 80 11.28 -19.97 6.36
C VAL A 80 10.12 -20.73 7.03
N LEU A 81 9.00 -20.05 7.34
CA LEU A 81 7.79 -20.63 7.92
C LEU A 81 6.76 -21.05 6.84
N GLY A 82 7.06 -20.84 5.55
CA GLY A 82 6.16 -21.13 4.43
C GLY A 82 5.54 -19.88 3.82
N TRP A 83 4.46 -20.08 3.07
CA TRP A 83 3.66 -19.00 2.46
C TRP A 83 2.81 -18.34 3.54
N GLN A 84 3.09 -17.08 3.86
CA GLN A 84 2.31 -16.37 4.86
C GLN A 84 0.88 -16.15 4.35
N LYS A 85 -0.11 -16.49 5.18
CA LYS A 85 -1.51 -16.13 4.93
C LYS A 85 -1.60 -14.61 4.75
N PRO A 86 -2.52 -14.13 3.93
CA PRO A 86 -2.25 -13.19 2.84
C PRO A 86 -1.80 -11.78 3.22
N CYS A 87 -1.84 -11.43 4.51
CA CYS A 87 -1.32 -10.16 4.99
C CYS A 87 -0.29 -10.40 6.08
N TYR A 88 0.98 -10.13 5.78
CA TYR A 88 2.07 -10.27 6.75
C TYR A 88 1.95 -9.34 7.98
N LEU A 89 1.07 -8.33 7.90
CA LEU A 89 0.76 -7.41 9.00
C LEU A 89 -0.26 -8.00 9.99
N LEU A 90 -1.01 -9.04 9.60
CA LEU A 90 -2.04 -9.66 10.45
C LEU A 90 -1.58 -10.95 11.12
N ASP A 91 -0.55 -11.59 10.57
CA ASP A 91 0.05 -12.82 11.07
C ASP A 91 -0.96 -13.96 11.32
N ASP A 92 -1.82 -14.23 10.34
CA ASP A 92 -2.87 -15.27 10.43
C ASP A 92 -2.33 -16.70 10.22
N GLY A 93 -1.01 -16.90 10.23
CA GLY A 93 -0.33 -18.17 10.02
C GLY A 93 0.22 -18.38 8.60
N TYR A 94 0.55 -19.62 8.29
CA TYR A 94 1.27 -20.01 7.06
C TYR A 94 0.61 -21.19 6.35
N ALA A 95 0.89 -21.32 5.05
CA ALA A 95 0.53 -22.45 4.19
C ALA A 95 1.82 -23.08 3.62
N GLU A 96 1.82 -24.38 3.38
CA GLU A 96 3.00 -25.12 2.93
C GLU A 96 3.27 -24.91 1.44
N SER A 97 2.23 -24.58 0.66
CA SER A 97 2.34 -24.33 -0.77
C SER A 97 1.54 -23.10 -1.21
N PHE A 98 1.94 -22.50 -2.34
CA PHE A 98 1.19 -21.40 -2.93
C PHE A 98 -0.24 -21.81 -3.30
N LYS A 99 -0.42 -23.05 -3.77
CA LYS A 99 -1.75 -23.59 -4.07
C LYS A 99 -2.64 -23.64 -2.83
N GLU A 100 -2.12 -24.14 -1.72
CA GLU A 100 -2.84 -24.16 -0.45
C GLU A 100 -3.19 -22.74 0.02
N LEU A 101 -2.24 -21.79 -0.07
CA LEU A 101 -2.49 -20.38 0.22
C LEU A 101 -3.69 -19.86 -0.60
N MET A 102 -3.70 -20.11 -1.91
CA MET A 102 -4.75 -19.62 -2.81
C MET A 102 -6.12 -20.26 -2.54
N ASP A 103 -6.15 -21.57 -2.30
CA ASP A 103 -7.38 -22.35 -2.19
C ASP A 103 -8.04 -22.26 -0.80
N THR A 104 -7.24 -22.12 0.27
CA THR A 104 -7.74 -22.22 1.66
C THR A 104 -7.92 -20.88 2.36
N THR A 105 -7.34 -19.80 1.80
CA THR A 105 -7.45 -18.46 2.37
C THR A 105 -8.85 -17.90 2.14
N ASN A 106 -9.49 -17.42 3.21
CA ASN A 106 -10.74 -16.67 3.09
C ASN A 106 -10.48 -15.23 2.63
N TRP A 107 -10.27 -15.03 1.33
CA TRP A 107 -9.93 -13.72 0.76
C TRP A 107 -10.93 -12.60 1.09
N GLY A 108 -12.22 -12.95 1.27
CA GLY A 108 -13.28 -12.01 1.59
C GLY A 108 -13.19 -11.42 3.01
N SER A 109 -12.44 -12.04 3.93
CA SER A 109 -12.26 -11.53 5.29
C SER A 109 -11.14 -10.50 5.43
N TYR A 110 -10.60 -9.99 4.31
CA TYR A 110 -9.53 -9.00 4.29
C TYR A 110 -10.01 -7.69 3.66
N GLY A 111 -9.38 -6.59 4.08
CA GLY A 111 -9.68 -5.24 3.59
C GLY A 111 -10.40 -4.37 4.61
N HIS A 112 -10.32 -3.06 4.39
CA HIS A 112 -10.73 -2.07 5.38
C HIS A 112 -12.23 -2.06 5.70
N LYS A 113 -13.07 -2.58 4.80
CA LYS A 113 -14.52 -2.73 5.03
C LYS A 113 -14.90 -4.08 5.66
N ASN A 114 -14.03 -5.08 5.56
CA ASN A 114 -14.36 -6.47 5.91
C ASN A 114 -13.67 -6.97 7.19
N ASN A 115 -12.58 -6.30 7.62
CA ASN A 115 -11.80 -6.70 8.77
C ASN A 115 -11.49 -5.48 9.65
N GLN A 116 -11.86 -5.56 10.93
CA GLN A 116 -11.64 -4.48 11.89
C GLN A 116 -10.15 -4.14 12.06
N LYS A 117 -9.25 -5.14 11.98
CA LYS A 117 -7.79 -4.91 12.04
C LYS A 117 -7.29 -4.14 10.81
N CYS A 118 -8.00 -4.21 9.68
CA CYS A 118 -7.65 -3.51 8.45
C CYS A 118 -8.34 -2.16 8.28
N ALA A 119 -9.24 -1.76 9.18
CA ALA A 119 -10.13 -0.62 9.01
C ALA A 119 -9.39 0.68 8.66
N ASP A 120 -8.21 0.86 9.26
CA ASP A 120 -7.36 2.04 9.06
C ASP A 120 -6.25 1.84 8.00
N CYS A 121 -6.15 0.68 7.37
CA CYS A 121 -5.01 0.32 6.53
C CYS A 121 -4.99 1.08 5.21
N THR A 122 -3.82 1.60 4.85
CA THR A 122 -3.49 2.20 3.53
C THR A 122 -2.14 1.69 3.01
N ALA A 123 -1.67 0.54 3.49
CA ALA A 123 -0.32 0.03 3.22
C ALA A 123 -0.10 -0.37 1.75
N HIS A 124 1.07 -0.02 1.20
CA HIS A 124 1.36 -0.21 -0.22
C HIS A 124 1.20 -1.67 -0.68
N CYS A 125 1.58 -2.65 0.15
CA CYS A 125 1.60 -4.06 -0.21
C CYS A 125 0.24 -4.62 -0.67
N GLY A 126 -0.87 -4.03 -0.22
CA GLY A 126 -2.22 -4.40 -0.66
C GLY A 126 -2.86 -3.39 -1.62
N TYR A 127 -2.55 -2.10 -1.48
CA TYR A 127 -3.22 -1.03 -2.23
C TYR A 127 -2.50 -0.64 -3.52
N GLU A 128 -1.19 -0.86 -3.64
CA GLU A 128 -0.43 -0.63 -4.88
C GLU A 128 -0.96 -1.54 -5.99
N ALA A 129 -1.22 -2.81 -5.71
CA ALA A 129 -1.79 -3.75 -6.67
C ALA A 129 -3.17 -3.29 -7.17
N THR A 130 -4.03 -2.79 -6.26
CA THR A 130 -5.33 -2.20 -6.66
C THR A 130 -5.13 -0.97 -7.54
N ALA A 131 -4.20 -0.08 -7.15
CA ALA A 131 -3.90 1.14 -7.89
C ALA A 131 -3.35 0.87 -9.29
N ILE A 132 -2.45 -0.11 -9.45
CA ILE A 132 -1.90 -0.53 -10.74
C ILE A 132 -3.01 -1.12 -11.63
N LYS A 133 -3.90 -1.94 -11.05
CA LYS A 133 -5.05 -2.49 -11.78
C LYS A 133 -5.96 -1.39 -12.30
N ASP A 134 -6.24 -0.35 -11.50
CA ASP A 134 -7.03 0.81 -11.95
C ASP A 134 -6.26 1.66 -12.98
N ALA A 135 -4.98 1.93 -12.74
CA ALA A 135 -4.11 2.68 -13.64
C ALA A 135 -4.03 2.07 -15.04
N THR A 136 -4.15 0.75 -15.15
CA THR A 136 -4.11 -0.01 -16.41
C THR A 136 -5.49 -0.44 -16.92
N ALA A 137 -6.59 -0.07 -16.24
CA ALA A 137 -7.93 -0.55 -16.59
C ALA A 137 -8.47 -0.01 -17.92
N ASN A 138 -8.00 1.15 -18.38
CA ASN A 138 -8.46 1.78 -19.62
C ASN A 138 -7.43 2.79 -20.14
N LEU A 139 -7.58 3.16 -21.41
CA LEU A 139 -6.66 4.09 -22.09
C LEU A 139 -6.54 5.44 -21.39
N LYS A 140 -7.66 5.97 -20.84
CA LYS A 140 -7.63 7.24 -20.10
C LYS A 140 -6.73 7.16 -18.87
N ASN A 141 -6.87 6.10 -18.06
CA ASN A 141 -6.05 5.91 -16.86
C ASN A 141 -4.57 5.65 -17.21
N MET A 142 -4.31 4.92 -18.29
CA MET A 142 -2.94 4.71 -18.79
C MET A 142 -2.31 6.03 -19.22
N LEU A 143 -3.04 6.90 -19.93
CA LEU A 143 -2.56 8.23 -20.35
C LEU A 143 -2.28 9.14 -19.15
N ILE A 144 -3.12 9.10 -18.11
CA ILE A 144 -2.87 9.84 -16.87
C ILE A 144 -1.57 9.35 -16.22
N SER A 145 -1.40 8.04 -16.09
CA SER A 145 -0.20 7.44 -15.50
C SER A 145 1.07 7.79 -16.28
N ALA A 146 1.02 7.69 -17.60
CA ALA A 146 2.13 8.03 -18.48
C ALA A 146 2.52 9.52 -18.37
N ARG A 147 1.53 10.41 -18.31
CA ARG A 147 1.78 11.86 -18.16
C ARG A 147 2.49 12.18 -16.85
N VAL A 148 2.11 11.55 -15.75
CA VAL A 148 2.73 11.80 -14.44
C VAL A 148 4.12 11.17 -14.35
N ALA A 149 4.33 10.00 -14.94
CA ALA A 149 5.64 9.33 -14.93
C ALA A 149 6.70 10.02 -15.80
N MET A 150 6.30 10.85 -16.77
CA MET A 150 7.20 11.60 -17.66
C MET A 150 7.45 13.06 -17.20
N GLN A 151 6.90 13.47 -16.06
CA GLN A 151 7.09 14.80 -15.46
C GLN A 151 8.20 14.79 -14.42
#